data_AF-A0A7C4L9H7-F1
#
_entry.id   AF-A0A7C4L9H7-F1
#
_cell.length_a   1.000
_cell.length_b   1.000
_cell.length_c   1.000
_cell.angle_alpha   90.00
_cell.angle_beta   90.00
_cell.angle_gamma   90.00
#
_symmetry.space_group_name_H-M   'P 1'
#
loop_
_entity.id
_entity.type
_entity.pdbx_description
1 polymer ?
#
loop_
_entity_poly.entity_id
_entity_poly.type
_entity_poly.pdbx_seq_one_letter_code
_entity_poly.pdbx_strand_id
1 'polypeptide(L)'
;MSEKMKNVNNAIQLTLENLKAIPLTYDAVILNKEKFIEILSEIYAGDDINFIKNKILILKDIITRHKKDQEGILNIDANGDTISLRKDILTSELNQILGAQTIERAKYYLRRLEIAVQKVKTNKINDINLLRWKEYDGIITDSLWILDKRDKSGAHLGWYWGN
;
A
#
# COMPACT_ATOMS: atom_id res chain seq x y z
N MET A 1 25.46 -34.98 39.04
CA MET A 1 24.37 -34.16 39.58
C MET A 1 24.11 -33.05 38.59
N SER A 2 23.06 -33.19 37.79
CA SER A 2 22.69 -32.30 36.68
C SER A 2 21.77 -31.18 37.19
N GLU A 3 21.56 -30.17 36.33
CA GLU A 3 20.57 -29.08 36.38
C GLU A 3 20.99 -27.80 37.10
N LYS A 4 20.81 -26.58 36.57
CA LYS A 4 20.20 -26.08 35.33
C LYS A 4 20.71 -24.64 35.12
N MET A 5 21.34 -24.34 33.98
CA MET A 5 21.53 -22.95 33.54
C MET A 5 20.16 -22.39 33.15
N LYS A 6 19.66 -21.40 33.90
CA LYS A 6 18.45 -20.64 33.54
C LYS A 6 18.76 -19.81 32.30
N ASN A 7 18.24 -20.26 31.15
CA ASN A 7 18.20 -19.50 29.92
C ASN A 7 17.21 -18.33 30.12
N VAL A 8 17.75 -17.11 30.30
CA VAL A 8 16.94 -15.89 30.37
C VAL A 8 16.60 -15.49 28.94
N ASN A 9 15.45 -15.98 28.47
CA ASN A 9 14.84 -15.51 27.24
C ASN A 9 14.44 -14.03 27.45
N ASN A 10 15.28 -13.11 26.97
CA ASN A 10 14.91 -11.71 26.78
C ASN A 10 13.88 -11.63 25.65
N ALA A 11 12.62 -11.95 25.96
CA ALA A 11 11.49 -11.53 25.15
C ALA A 11 11.36 -10.02 25.31
N ILE A 12 11.80 -9.27 24.31
CA ILE A 12 11.58 -7.82 24.23
C ILE A 12 10.07 -7.62 24.21
N GLN A 13 9.51 -7.19 25.33
CA GLN A 13 8.09 -6.91 25.47
C GLN A 13 7.79 -5.61 24.69
N LEU A 14 7.08 -5.70 23.56
CA LEU A 14 6.61 -4.52 22.84
C LEU A 14 5.62 -3.77 23.74
N THR A 15 6.05 -2.64 24.29
CA THR A 15 5.18 -1.72 25.04
C THR A 15 4.37 -0.88 24.06
N LEU A 16 3.15 -0.48 24.45
CA LEU A 16 2.27 0.41 23.67
C LEU A 16 2.95 1.74 23.29
N GLU A 17 3.98 2.15 24.05
CA GLU A 17 4.81 3.32 23.75
C GLU A 17 5.63 3.15 22.46
N ASN A 18 6.03 1.91 22.12
CA ASN A 18 6.72 1.58 20.87
C ASN A 18 5.80 1.62 19.63
N LEU A 19 4.47 1.73 19.83
CA LEU A 19 3.48 1.87 18.75
C LEU A 19 3.13 3.35 18.47
N LYS A 20 3.69 4.29 19.24
CA LYS A 20 3.52 5.72 18.95
C LYS A 20 4.32 6.04 17.68
N ALA A 21 3.62 6.17 16.56
CA ALA A 21 4.21 6.61 15.31
C ALA A 21 4.89 7.98 15.53
N ILE A 22 6.19 8.03 15.28
CA ILE A 22 6.87 9.29 14.97
C ILE A 22 6.09 9.87 13.79
N PRO A 23 5.63 11.13 13.80
CA PRO A 23 4.97 11.71 12.64
C PRO A 23 6.00 11.78 11.52
N LEU A 24 6.05 10.75 10.68
CA LEU A 24 6.80 10.81 9.44
C LEU A 24 6.17 11.94 8.64
N THR A 25 6.95 12.99 8.41
CA THR A 25 6.68 13.95 7.35
C THR A 25 6.82 13.20 6.04
N TYR A 26 5.76 12.49 5.62
CA TYR A 26 5.77 11.73 4.40
C TYR A 26 5.96 12.68 3.23
N ASP A 27 6.91 12.38 2.34
CA ASP A 27 7.03 13.09 1.07
C ASP A 27 5.78 12.73 0.24
N ALA A 28 4.86 13.69 0.13
CA ALA A 28 3.63 13.54 -0.62
C ALA A 28 3.78 14.23 -1.98
N VAL A 29 3.30 13.58 -3.02
CA VAL A 29 3.24 14.18 -4.36
C VAL A 29 1.80 14.60 -4.65
N ILE A 30 1.64 15.84 -5.10
CA ILE A 30 0.35 16.38 -5.54
C ILE A 30 0.28 16.22 -7.06
N LEU A 31 -0.76 15.52 -7.52
CA LEU A 31 -0.99 15.23 -8.93
C LEU A 31 -2.30 15.84 -9.39
N ASN A 32 -2.35 16.26 -10.65
CA ASN A 32 -3.62 16.49 -11.34
C ASN A 32 -4.33 15.14 -11.52
N LYS A 33 -5.48 14.98 -10.87
CA LYS A 33 -6.18 13.70 -10.80
C LYS A 33 -6.69 13.25 -12.17
N GLU A 34 -7.31 14.16 -12.91
CA GLU A 34 -7.86 13.90 -14.24
C GLU A 34 -6.76 13.46 -15.22
N LYS A 35 -5.67 14.23 -15.30
CA LYS A 35 -4.51 13.92 -16.15
C LYS A 35 -3.86 12.60 -15.78
N PHE A 36 -3.72 12.31 -14.48
CA PHE A 36 -3.16 11.05 -14.05
C PHE A 36 -4.03 9.86 -14.46
N ILE A 37 -5.36 9.97 -14.34
CA ILE A 37 -6.29 8.92 -14.78
C ILE A 37 -6.28 8.75 -16.31
N GLU A 38 -6.19 9.84 -17.07
CA GLU A 38 -6.09 9.82 -18.52
C GLU A 38 -4.87 9.01 -18.96
N ILE A 39 -3.69 9.32 -18.39
CA ILE A 39 -2.45 8.60 -18.67
C ILE A 39 -2.54 7.12 -18.28
N LEU A 40 -3.11 6.80 -17.10
CA LEU A 40 -3.30 5.40 -16.72
C LEU A 40 -4.23 4.67 -17.70
N SER A 41 -5.27 5.33 -18.19
CA SER A 41 -6.21 4.75 -19.15
C SER A 41 -5.56 4.49 -20.51
N GLU A 42 -4.72 5.42 -20.98
CA GLU A 42 -3.90 5.23 -22.19
C GLU A 42 -2.94 4.05 -22.06
N ILE A 43 -2.28 3.91 -20.91
CA ILE A 43 -1.38 2.79 -20.64
C ILE A 43 -2.16 1.47 -20.62
N TYR A 44 -3.38 1.47 -20.06
CA TYR A 44 -4.24 0.28 -20.01
C TYR A 44 -4.64 -0.23 -21.40
N ALA A 45 -4.87 0.68 -22.34
CA ALA A 45 -5.23 0.36 -23.72
C ALA A 45 -4.09 -0.29 -24.50
N GLY A 46 -2.86 -0.26 -23.99
CA GLY A 46 -1.73 -0.97 -24.59
C GLY A 46 -1.90 -2.48 -24.56
N ASP A 47 -1.57 -3.14 -25.66
CA ASP A 47 -1.65 -4.61 -25.81
C ASP A 47 -0.30 -5.32 -25.71
N ASP A 48 0.76 -4.57 -25.41
CA ASP A 48 2.10 -5.10 -25.18
C ASP A 48 2.60 -4.74 -23.77
N ILE A 49 3.19 -5.73 -23.11
CA ILE A 49 3.78 -5.56 -21.79
C ILE A 49 4.98 -4.60 -21.82
N ASN A 50 5.78 -4.60 -22.89
CA ASN A 50 6.92 -3.70 -22.97
C ASN A 50 6.45 -2.25 -23.17
N PHE A 51 5.41 -2.03 -23.97
CA PHE A 51 4.74 -0.74 -24.07
C PHE A 51 4.29 -0.21 -22.69
N ILE A 52 3.57 -1.05 -21.91
CA ILE A 52 3.12 -0.69 -20.57
C ILE A 52 4.32 -0.33 -19.68
N LYS A 53 5.35 -1.18 -19.64
CA LYS A 53 6.53 -0.96 -18.81
C LYS A 53 7.28 0.32 -19.17
N ASN A 54 7.47 0.58 -20.46
CA ASN A 54 8.16 1.78 -20.93
C ASN A 54 7.40 3.06 -20.53
N LYS A 55 6.08 3.08 -20.71
CA LYS A 55 5.25 4.21 -20.29
C LYS A 55 5.25 4.42 -18.77
N ILE A 56 5.18 3.32 -18.01
CA ILE A 56 5.25 3.39 -16.53
C ILE A 56 6.63 3.86 -16.05
N LEU A 57 7.71 3.51 -16.75
CA LEU A 57 9.05 4.01 -16.44
C LEU A 57 9.13 5.53 -16.62
N ILE A 58 8.57 6.05 -17.73
CA ILE A 58 8.47 7.50 -17.97
C ILE A 58 7.65 8.17 -16.87
N LEU A 59 6.49 7.61 -16.52
CA LEU A 59 5.62 8.14 -15.46
C LEU A 59 6.34 8.18 -14.10
N LYS A 60 7.04 7.11 -13.75
CA LYS A 60 7.85 7.02 -12.52
C LYS A 60 8.95 8.08 -12.52
N ASP A 61 9.60 8.32 -13.65
CA ASP A 61 10.64 9.33 -13.77
C ASP A 61 10.12 10.75 -13.54
N ILE A 62 8.93 11.07 -14.07
CA ILE A 62 8.26 12.36 -13.84
C ILE A 62 8.01 12.55 -12.34
N ILE A 63 7.41 11.56 -11.68
CA ILE A 63 7.04 11.61 -10.24
C ILE A 63 8.28 11.72 -9.33
N THR A 64 9.39 11.05 -9.68
CA THR A 64 10.56 10.97 -8.80
C THR A 64 11.55 12.11 -9.01
N ARG A 65 11.77 12.55 -10.26
CA ARG A 65 12.84 13.49 -10.60
C ARG A 65 12.34 14.92 -10.85
N HIS A 66 11.02 15.16 -10.87
CA HIS A 66 10.38 16.43 -11.23
C HIS A 66 10.93 17.05 -12.54
N LYS A 67 11.66 16.26 -13.35
CA LYS A 67 12.41 16.72 -14.51
C LYS A 67 11.62 16.29 -15.74
N LYS A 68 11.09 17.27 -16.47
CA LYS A 68 10.26 17.09 -17.68
C LYS A 68 8.81 16.64 -17.43
N ASP A 69 8.10 17.31 -16.54
CA ASP A 69 6.64 17.25 -16.61
C ASP A 69 6.15 18.04 -17.84
N GLN A 70 6.15 17.38 -19.01
CA GLN A 70 5.59 17.96 -20.24
C GLN A 70 4.07 17.78 -20.31
N GLU A 71 3.53 16.85 -19.54
CA GLU A 71 2.12 16.42 -19.56
C GLU A 71 1.26 17.14 -18.49
N GLY A 72 1.88 17.90 -17.58
CA GLY A 72 1.20 18.65 -16.52
C GLY A 72 0.61 17.77 -15.43
N ILE A 73 1.26 16.64 -15.14
CA ILE A 73 0.81 15.67 -14.13
C ILE A 73 1.05 16.20 -12.72
N LEU A 74 2.16 16.88 -12.49
CA LEU A 74 2.55 17.40 -11.19
C LEU A 74 1.86 18.74 -10.97
N ASN A 75 1.24 18.93 -9.81
CA ASN A 75 0.76 20.24 -9.40
C ASN A 75 1.60 20.82 -8.26
N ILE A 76 1.82 22.13 -8.30
CA ILE A 76 2.59 22.88 -7.30
C ILE A 76 1.70 23.22 -6.09
N ASP A 77 0.38 23.28 -6.30
CA ASP A 77 -0.62 23.56 -5.27
C ASP A 77 -1.78 22.54 -5.27
N ALA A 78 -2.56 22.51 -4.19
CA ALA A 78 -3.76 21.67 -4.07
C ALA A 78 -5.01 22.40 -4.59
N ASN A 79 -4.89 23.13 -5.70
CA ASN A 79 -6.02 23.87 -6.29
C ASN A 79 -6.64 23.07 -7.44
N GLY A 80 -7.97 22.92 -7.45
CA GLY A 80 -8.70 22.13 -8.46
C GLY A 80 -8.82 20.64 -8.14
N ASP A 81 -9.06 19.80 -9.16
CA ASP A 81 -9.17 18.33 -9.04
C ASP A 81 -7.77 17.68 -8.88
N THR A 82 -7.18 17.88 -7.70
CA THR A 82 -5.87 17.34 -7.35
C THR A 82 -5.98 16.16 -6.38
N ILE A 83 -4.98 15.28 -6.42
CA ILE A 83 -4.84 14.18 -5.47
C ILE A 83 -3.44 14.19 -4.85
N SER A 84 -3.39 14.13 -3.53
CA SER A 84 -2.15 13.94 -2.77
C SER A 84 -1.93 12.46 -2.49
N LEU A 85 -0.78 11.91 -2.89
CA LEU A 85 -0.39 10.51 -2.72
C LEU A 85 0.96 10.41 -2.01
N ARG A 86 1.11 9.41 -1.14
CA ARG A 86 2.40 9.11 -0.50
C ARG A 86 3.39 8.62 -1.55
N LYS A 87 4.51 9.33 -1.73
CA LYS A 87 5.42 9.12 -2.86
C LYS A 87 6.09 7.75 -2.84
N ASP A 88 6.44 7.25 -1.66
CA ASP A 88 7.02 5.92 -1.46
C ASP A 88 6.04 4.82 -1.88
N ILE A 89 4.77 4.92 -1.48
CA ILE A 89 3.71 3.97 -1.85
C ILE A 89 3.42 4.04 -3.33
N LEU A 90 3.25 5.24 -3.89
CA LEU A 90 3.05 5.40 -5.33
C LEU A 90 4.21 4.80 -6.12
N THR A 91 5.46 5.06 -5.70
CA THR A 91 6.65 4.48 -6.33
C THR A 91 6.64 2.94 -6.23
N SER A 92 6.23 2.39 -5.09
CA SER A 92 6.08 0.93 -4.91
C SER A 92 5.01 0.34 -5.82
N GLU A 93 3.87 1.00 -5.98
CA GLU A 93 2.80 0.57 -6.89
C GLU A 93 3.28 0.56 -8.35
N LEU A 94 3.99 1.61 -8.79
CA LEU A 94 4.60 1.66 -10.12
C LEU A 94 5.65 0.56 -10.32
N ASN A 95 6.49 0.31 -9.32
CA ASN A 95 7.45 -0.80 -9.35
C ASN A 95 6.76 -2.17 -9.46
N GLN A 96 5.60 -2.36 -8.80
CA GLN A 96 4.83 -3.59 -8.92
C GLN A 96 4.31 -3.82 -10.34
N ILE A 97 3.92 -2.74 -11.04
CA ILE A 97 3.53 -2.79 -12.46
C ILE A 97 4.76 -3.14 -13.33
N LEU A 98 5.90 -2.48 -13.10
CA LEU A 98 7.16 -2.75 -13.82
C LEU A 98 7.66 -4.19 -13.64
N GLY A 99 7.47 -4.75 -12.44
CA GLY A 99 7.83 -6.12 -12.08
C GLY A 99 6.86 -7.19 -12.60
N ALA A 100 5.74 -6.82 -13.21
CA ALA A 100 4.80 -7.79 -13.76
C ALA A 100 5.44 -8.63 -14.88
N GLN A 101 5.21 -9.93 -14.85
CA GLN A 101 5.70 -10.87 -15.87
C GLN A 101 4.71 -11.09 -17.01
N THR A 102 3.43 -10.78 -16.80
CA THR A 102 2.37 -10.94 -17.81
C THR A 102 1.59 -9.64 -17.98
N ILE A 103 0.98 -9.46 -19.16
CA ILE A 103 0.17 -8.27 -19.47
C ILE A 103 -1.05 -8.19 -18.57
N GLU A 104 -1.69 -9.32 -18.25
CA GLU A 104 -2.87 -9.37 -17.38
C GLU A 104 -2.51 -8.90 -15.97
N ARG A 105 -1.34 -9.30 -15.45
CA ARG A 105 -0.86 -8.84 -14.15
C ARG A 105 -0.53 -7.36 -14.16
N ALA A 106 0.11 -6.86 -15.22
CA ALA A 106 0.38 -5.43 -15.37
C ALA A 106 -0.93 -4.62 -15.41
N LYS A 107 -1.89 -5.03 -16.25
CA LYS A 107 -3.23 -4.41 -16.37
C LYS A 107 -4.00 -4.49 -15.05
N TYR A 108 -3.93 -5.60 -14.31
CA TYR A 108 -4.53 -5.73 -12.99
C TYR A 108 -3.99 -4.70 -12.00
N TYR A 109 -2.67 -4.56 -11.89
CA TYR A 109 -2.05 -3.59 -10.98
C TYR A 109 -2.35 -2.15 -11.39
N LEU A 110 -2.32 -1.87 -12.69
CA LEU A 110 -2.67 -0.56 -13.24
C LEU A 110 -4.13 -0.19 -12.92
N ARG A 111 -5.08 -1.11 -13.16
CA ARG A 111 -6.49 -0.89 -12.87
C ARG A 111 -6.74 -0.70 -11.38
N ARG A 112 -6.01 -1.42 -10.51
CA ARG A 112 -6.08 -1.23 -9.06
C ARG A 112 -5.63 0.18 -8.67
N LEU A 113 -4.53 0.67 -9.23
CA LEU A 113 -4.01 2.02 -9.00
C LEU A 113 -5.02 3.08 -9.48
N GLU A 114 -5.57 2.92 -10.67
CA GLU A 114 -6.58 3.81 -11.23
C GLU A 114 -7.82 3.92 -10.32
N ILE A 115 -8.35 2.78 -9.85
CA ILE A 115 -9.48 2.75 -8.92
C ILE A 115 -9.15 3.45 -7.60
N ALA A 116 -7.92 3.26 -7.09
CA ALA A 116 -7.47 3.90 -5.85
C ALA A 116 -7.36 5.43 -5.96
N VAL A 117 -7.08 5.95 -7.15
CA VAL A 117 -7.08 7.39 -7.45
C VAL A 117 -8.49 7.93 -7.66
N GLN A 118 -9.34 7.19 -8.37
CA GLN A 118 -10.69 7.64 -8.72
C GLN A 118 -11.62 7.73 -7.51
N LYS A 119 -11.54 6.75 -6.60
CA LYS A 119 -12.55 6.50 -5.58
C LYS A 119 -11.95 6.48 -4.19
N VAL A 120 -12.73 6.97 -3.23
CA VAL A 120 -12.50 6.74 -1.80
C VAL A 120 -13.47 5.67 -1.34
N LYS A 121 -12.96 4.63 -0.68
CA LYS A 121 -13.81 3.56 -0.12
C LYS A 121 -13.58 3.44 1.38
N THR A 122 -14.49 3.98 2.16
CA THR A 122 -14.51 3.87 3.62
C THR A 122 -15.57 2.85 4.08
N ASN A 123 -15.59 2.55 5.39
CA ASN A 123 -16.64 1.74 6.03
C ASN A 123 -17.35 2.59 7.11
N LYS A 124 -18.46 2.10 7.65
CA LYS A 124 -19.24 2.74 8.73
C LYS A 124 -18.47 2.88 10.05
N ILE A 125 -17.38 2.12 10.23
CA ILE A 125 -16.66 1.99 11.50
C ILE A 125 -15.47 2.94 11.57
N ASN A 126 -14.85 3.27 10.43
CA ASN A 126 -13.67 4.13 10.37
C ASN A 126 -13.52 4.84 9.02
N ASP A 127 -12.72 5.91 9.03
CA ASP A 127 -12.45 6.76 7.86
C ASP A 127 -11.27 6.26 7.01
N ILE A 128 -10.80 5.02 7.22
CA ILE A 128 -9.69 4.47 6.45
C ILE A 128 -10.16 4.27 5.01
N ASN A 129 -9.43 4.89 4.07
CA ASN A 129 -9.62 4.59 2.65
C ASN A 129 -9.05 3.20 2.34
N LEU A 130 -9.91 2.20 2.23
CA LEU A 130 -9.56 0.80 1.96
C LEU A 130 -8.89 0.60 0.60
N LEU A 131 -9.03 1.53 -0.35
CA LEU A 131 -8.33 1.46 -1.64
C LEU A 131 -6.88 1.98 -1.55
N ARG A 132 -6.56 2.75 -0.51
CA ARG A 132 -5.24 3.35 -0.25
C ARG A 132 -4.71 2.96 1.13
N TRP A 133 -5.09 1.77 1.61
CA TRP A 133 -4.76 1.30 2.96
C TRP A 133 -3.23 1.22 3.20
N LYS A 134 -2.43 1.03 2.15
CA LYS A 134 -0.96 0.97 2.24
C LYS A 134 -0.32 2.30 2.68
N GLU A 135 -1.06 3.41 2.62
CA GLU A 135 -0.56 4.71 3.08
C GLU A 135 -0.64 4.88 4.60
N TYR A 136 -1.27 3.95 5.31
CA TYR A 136 -1.42 3.97 6.75
C TYR A 136 -0.44 3.00 7.40
N ASP A 137 0.62 3.52 8.02
CA ASP A 137 1.64 2.71 8.69
C ASP A 137 1.10 1.89 9.87
N GLY A 138 -0.02 2.31 10.46
CA GLY A 138 -0.68 1.60 11.56
C GLY A 138 -1.45 0.34 11.13
N ILE A 139 -1.56 0.05 9.82
CA ILE A 139 -2.24 -1.15 9.33
C ILE A 139 -1.26 -2.32 9.25
N ILE A 140 -1.47 -3.30 10.12
CA ILE A 140 -0.67 -4.52 10.19
C ILE A 140 -1.45 -5.67 9.54
N THR A 141 -1.00 -6.17 8.38
CA THR A 141 -1.66 -7.28 7.68
C THR A 141 -1.17 -8.66 8.11
N ASP A 142 0.02 -8.76 8.71
CA ASP A 142 0.66 -10.03 9.08
C ASP A 142 0.59 -10.30 10.59
N SER A 143 -0.39 -9.72 11.27
CA SER A 143 -0.55 -9.81 12.74
C SER A 143 -0.80 -11.23 13.25
N LEU A 144 -1.20 -12.17 12.39
CA LEU A 144 -1.43 -13.57 12.76
C LEU A 144 -0.18 -14.26 13.31
N TRP A 145 1.01 -13.78 12.96
CA TRP A 145 2.29 -14.31 13.45
C TRP A 145 2.90 -13.45 14.58
N ILE A 146 2.34 -12.27 14.82
CA ILE A 146 2.81 -11.30 15.82
C ILE A 146 2.04 -11.47 17.14
N LEU A 147 0.76 -11.87 17.05
CA LEU A 147 -0.06 -12.17 18.21
C LEU A 147 0.23 -13.60 18.70
N ASP A 148 0.37 -13.76 20.01
CA ASP A 148 0.51 -15.09 20.61
C ASP A 148 -0.73 -15.96 20.30
N LYS A 149 -0.57 -17.27 20.40
CA LYS A 149 -1.64 -18.24 20.10
C LYS A 149 -2.91 -17.83 20.87
N ARG A 150 -4.03 -17.78 20.14
CA ARG A 150 -5.35 -17.53 20.73
C ARG A 150 -5.53 -18.47 21.93
N ASP A 151 -6.00 -17.91 23.05
CA ASP A 151 -6.25 -18.65 24.27
C ASP A 151 -7.11 -19.90 24.00
N LYS A 152 -6.63 -21.05 24.47
CA LYS A 152 -7.27 -22.37 24.38
C LYS A 152 -7.80 -22.85 25.74
N SER A 153 -7.78 -22.00 26.75
CA SER A 153 -8.25 -22.33 28.11
C SER A 153 -9.77 -22.55 28.19
N GLY A 154 -10.53 -22.15 27.16
CA GLY A 154 -11.96 -22.39 27.05
C GLY A 154 -12.30 -23.87 26.80
N ALA A 155 -13.50 -24.28 27.23
CA ALA A 155 -13.96 -25.65 27.06
C ALA A 155 -14.03 -26.07 25.58
N HIS A 156 -13.16 -26.98 25.16
CA HIS A 156 -13.18 -27.64 23.86
C HIS A 156 -14.28 -28.72 23.80
N LEU A 157 -15.51 -28.34 24.12
CA LEU A 157 -16.65 -29.25 24.05
C LEU A 157 -17.04 -29.39 22.58
N GLY A 158 -16.83 -30.59 22.01
CA GLY A 158 -17.19 -30.92 20.63
C GLY A 158 -18.67 -30.66 20.28
N TRP A 159 -19.54 -30.55 21.29
CA TRP A 159 -20.96 -30.22 21.15
C TRP A 159 -21.22 -28.78 20.66
N TYR A 160 -20.28 -27.84 20.88
CA TYR A 160 -20.40 -26.46 20.39
C TYR A 160 -20.24 -26.36 18.87
N TRP A 161 -19.67 -27.39 18.23
CA TRP A 161 -19.49 -27.47 16.78
C TRP A 161 -20.54 -28.34 16.07
N GLY A 162 -21.61 -28.75 16.78
CA GLY A 162 -22.81 -29.31 16.18
C GLY A 162 -22.64 -30.68 15.50
N ASN A 163 -22.00 -31.64 16.18
CA ASN A 163 -22.15 -33.07 15.86
C ASN A 163 -23.22 -33.71 16.75
#